data_AF-A0A1V8T0D4-F1
#
_entry.id   AF-A0A1V8T0D4-F1
#
_cell.length_a   1.000
_cell.length_b   1.000
_cell.length_c   1.000
_cell.angle_alpha   90.00
_cell.angle_beta   90.00
_cell.angle_gamma   90.00
#
_symmetry.space_group_name_H-M   'P 1'
#
loop_
_entity.id
_entity.type
_entity.pdbx_description
1 polymer ?
#
loop_
_entity_poly.entity_id
_entity_poly.type
_entity_poly.pdbx_seq_one_letter_code
_entity_poly.pdbx_strand_id
1 'polypeptide(L)'
;MTCTWPGEVLGQLRDPSWMRLGLAISAARQMGLDKEADEIFFGQRRACYQLGKYPSQIRRLTWLKCFELDIQLSCWHGLLPTLTSPESLQTMASFNSTAAVSSEYATIIEIHRQTGMYLSALGDGLATTLSPSLVRLHHRALTNVKITHAQGWTINAEIALQAAQVYLFALCVVRLDREVNTSFDIPKSIRSDTSFLQEILAGTQSSAVQLICLLTSLSEQRNSIGVEQVKDSHPLSGTPKIVSCIAFFAAVVLLKYLESAHETLKQEDVEAARTAISSVHRMFTCCPTSAEHASAAGTLECAGRAIGNRSACIPSFITTRMGASILHNVIWMSGMLRGRDKDPEFSEVLTVEAVSDGPPHEHELRGVASTPIAAPEAFDGGAQAEFVSHFPFGVWDDALYDGWTESWNDDWMEYRGLGSDIDLNALLHSL
;
A
#
# COMPACT_ATOMS: atom_id res chain seq x y z
N MET A 1 -4.17 -13.32 14.58
CA MET A 1 -5.50 -13.21 13.95
C MET A 1 -6.09 -11.80 14.04
N THR A 2 -5.79 -11.00 15.08
CA THR A 2 -6.30 -9.62 15.20
C THR A 2 -5.66 -8.61 14.24
N CYS A 3 -4.49 -8.90 13.66
CA CYS A 3 -3.84 -8.05 12.64
C CYS A 3 -4.44 -8.21 11.23
N THR A 4 -5.13 -9.33 10.99
CA THR A 4 -5.73 -9.68 9.70
C THR A 4 -7.25 -9.57 9.72
N TRP A 5 -7.82 -9.24 10.88
CA TRP A 5 -9.26 -9.25 11.11
C TRP A 5 -9.92 -8.14 10.28
N PRO A 6 -10.93 -8.46 9.46
CA PRO A 6 -11.63 -7.49 8.59
C PRO A 6 -12.64 -6.62 9.34
N GLY A 7 -12.46 -6.46 10.66
CA GLY A 7 -13.33 -5.60 11.46
C GLY A 7 -13.05 -4.14 11.10
N GLU A 8 -14.11 -3.35 11.05
CA GLU A 8 -14.05 -1.93 10.73
C GLU A 8 -13.14 -1.20 11.72
N VAL A 9 -12.17 -0.48 11.18
CA VAL A 9 -11.37 0.48 11.92
C VAL A 9 -11.97 1.86 11.65
N LEU A 10 -12.08 2.69 12.69
CA LEU A 10 -12.57 4.07 12.58
C LEU A 10 -11.75 4.94 11.60
N GLY A 11 -10.53 4.51 11.26
CA GLY A 11 -9.68 5.12 10.25
C GLY A 11 -8.33 4.40 10.15
N GLN A 12 -7.69 4.47 8.98
CA GLN A 12 -6.42 3.76 8.72
C GLN A 12 -5.29 4.15 9.70
N LEU A 13 -5.24 5.41 10.13
CA LEU A 13 -4.30 5.89 11.15
C LEU A 13 -4.48 5.22 12.52
N ARG A 14 -5.69 4.75 12.80
CA ARG A 14 -6.04 4.06 14.05
C ARG A 14 -5.96 2.55 13.93
N ASP A 15 -5.50 2.02 12.79
CA ASP A 15 -5.35 0.57 12.60
C ASP A 15 -4.18 0.04 13.44
N PRO A 16 -4.44 -0.74 14.50
CA PRO A 16 -3.39 -1.24 15.38
C PRO A 16 -2.67 -2.46 14.81
N SER A 17 -2.98 -2.90 13.58
CA SER A 17 -2.50 -4.16 13.02
C SER A 17 -0.98 -4.22 12.94
N TRP A 18 -0.34 -3.12 12.54
CA TRP A 18 1.12 -3.01 12.52
C TRP A 18 1.72 -3.15 13.93
N MET A 19 1.22 -2.38 14.90
CA MET A 19 1.71 -2.42 16.28
C MET A 19 1.48 -3.77 16.95
N ARG A 20 0.32 -4.39 16.71
CA ARG A 20 0.00 -5.74 17.18
C ARG A 20 0.93 -6.79 16.57
N LEU A 21 1.29 -6.65 15.31
CA LEU A 21 2.27 -7.54 14.68
C LEU A 21 3.65 -7.37 15.30
N GLY A 22 4.12 -6.14 15.53
CA GLY A 22 5.40 -5.88 16.19
C GLY A 22 5.48 -6.52 17.59
N LEU A 23 4.38 -6.44 18.37
CA LEU A 23 4.27 -7.14 19.65
C LEU A 23 4.33 -8.66 19.48
N ALA A 24 3.62 -9.21 18.49
CA ALA A 24 3.61 -10.64 18.21
C ALA A 24 4.99 -11.17 17.80
N ILE A 25 5.71 -10.46 16.92
CA ILE A 25 7.08 -10.80 16.52
C ILE A 25 8.02 -10.76 17.72
N SER A 26 7.93 -9.72 18.56
CA SER A 26 8.77 -9.58 19.75
C SER A 26 8.53 -10.71 20.75
N ALA A 27 7.27 -11.04 21.01
CA ALA A 27 6.91 -12.17 21.88
C ALA A 27 7.38 -13.51 21.29
N ALA A 28 7.23 -13.71 19.97
CA ALA A 28 7.68 -14.91 19.28
C ALA A 28 9.20 -15.11 19.38
N ARG A 29 9.98 -14.03 19.21
CA ARG A 29 11.44 -14.05 19.42
C ARG A 29 11.81 -14.33 20.87
N GLN A 30 11.12 -13.71 21.83
CA GLN A 30 11.35 -13.98 23.26
C GLN A 30 11.07 -15.45 23.63
N MET A 31 10.13 -16.08 22.92
CA MET A 31 9.82 -17.51 23.05
C MET A 31 10.76 -18.43 22.23
N GLY A 32 11.70 -17.87 21.46
CA GLY A 32 12.64 -18.61 20.61
C GLY A 32 11.99 -19.27 19.40
N LEU A 33 10.84 -18.78 18.93
CA LEU A 33 10.15 -19.36 17.77
C LEU A 33 10.90 -19.16 16.45
N ASP A 34 11.85 -18.23 16.42
CA ASP A 34 12.76 -17.95 15.31
C ASP A 34 13.94 -18.92 15.25
N LYS A 35 14.12 -19.79 16.24
CA LYS A 35 15.25 -20.72 16.32
C LYS A 35 14.89 -22.10 15.78
N GLU A 36 15.86 -22.75 15.13
CA GLU A 36 15.68 -24.12 14.61
C GLU A 36 15.54 -25.15 15.73
N ALA A 37 16.23 -24.90 16.85
CA ALA A 37 16.24 -25.71 18.05
C ALA A 37 15.80 -24.87 19.26
N ASP A 38 15.19 -25.54 20.24
CA ASP A 38 14.76 -24.91 21.48
C ASP A 38 15.98 -24.53 22.33
N GLU A 39 16.27 -23.24 22.43
CA GLU A 39 17.37 -22.72 23.25
C GLU A 39 16.95 -22.61 24.72
N ILE A 40 17.83 -23.08 25.62
CA ILE A 40 17.62 -23.02 27.07
C ILE A 40 18.08 -21.66 27.62
N PHE A 41 17.17 -20.70 27.75
CA PHE A 41 17.42 -19.40 28.40
C PHE A 41 17.18 -19.43 29.93
N PHE A 42 17.78 -18.50 30.67
CA PHE A 42 17.65 -18.40 32.13
C PHE A 42 16.17 -18.25 32.57
N GLY A 43 15.74 -19.04 33.57
CA GLY A 43 14.37 -19.03 34.11
C GLY A 43 13.37 -19.97 33.39
N GLN A 44 13.81 -20.72 32.38
CA GLN A 44 12.93 -21.42 31.44
C GLN A 44 12.31 -22.77 31.88
N ARG A 45 12.51 -23.34 33.07
CA ARG A 45 11.83 -24.62 33.39
C ARG A 45 10.31 -24.55 33.19
N ARG A 46 9.70 -23.41 33.53
CA ARG A 46 8.27 -23.16 33.24
C ARG A 46 8.00 -22.82 31.77
N ALA A 47 8.87 -22.04 31.12
CA ALA A 47 8.69 -21.65 29.72
C ALA A 47 8.89 -22.84 28.75
N CYS A 48 9.95 -23.64 28.90
CA CYS A 48 10.15 -24.90 28.19
C CYS A 48 9.00 -25.87 28.45
N TYR A 49 8.49 -25.95 29.68
CA TYR A 49 7.32 -26.78 29.97
C TYR A 49 6.07 -26.30 29.21
N GLN A 50 5.83 -24.99 29.14
CA GLN A 50 4.69 -24.43 28.39
C GLN A 50 4.88 -24.56 26.86
N LEU A 51 6.08 -24.30 26.34
CA LEU A 51 6.42 -24.46 24.92
C LEU A 51 6.35 -25.92 24.49
N GLY A 52 6.81 -26.84 25.35
CA GLY A 52 6.73 -28.29 25.15
C GLY A 52 5.31 -28.84 25.10
N LYS A 53 4.29 -28.07 25.51
CA LYS A 53 2.87 -28.42 25.29
C LYS A 53 2.46 -28.29 23.82
N TYR A 54 3.18 -27.49 23.04
CA TYR A 54 2.86 -27.23 21.65
C TYR A 54 3.85 -27.96 20.73
N PRO A 55 3.37 -28.69 19.72
CA PRO A 55 4.24 -29.30 18.71
C PRO A 55 5.18 -28.27 18.07
N SER A 56 6.44 -28.64 17.82
CA SER A 56 7.41 -27.80 17.11
C SER A 56 6.88 -27.30 15.76
N GLN A 57 6.06 -28.11 15.09
CA GLN A 57 5.33 -27.74 13.88
C GLN A 57 4.49 -26.47 14.04
N ILE A 58 3.64 -26.39 15.08
CA ILE A 58 2.76 -25.24 15.29
C ILE A 58 3.58 -23.98 15.56
N ARG A 59 4.69 -24.14 16.29
CA ARG A 59 5.63 -23.06 16.60
C ARG A 59 6.28 -22.50 15.34
N ARG A 60 6.78 -23.35 14.44
CA ARG A 60 7.33 -22.95 13.13
C ARG A 60 6.28 -22.29 12.24
N LEU A 61 5.07 -22.87 12.16
CA LEU A 61 3.97 -22.26 11.40
C LEU A 61 3.58 -20.87 11.94
N THR A 62 3.63 -20.69 13.26
CA THR A 62 3.39 -19.38 13.89
C THR A 62 4.45 -18.37 13.47
N TRP A 63 5.72 -18.77 13.43
CA TRP A 63 6.81 -17.91 12.97
C TRP A 63 6.70 -17.58 11.47
N LEU A 64 6.42 -18.57 10.62
CA LEU A 64 6.15 -18.36 9.19
C LEU A 64 4.97 -17.41 8.96
N LYS A 65 3.92 -17.50 9.79
CA LYS A 65 2.79 -16.58 9.71
C LYS A 65 3.16 -15.16 10.14
N CYS A 66 4.02 -15.01 11.14
CA CYS A 66 4.54 -13.68 11.51
C CYS A 66 5.33 -13.07 10.37
N PHE A 67 6.18 -13.87 9.70
CA PHE A 67 6.92 -13.45 8.50
C PHE A 67 5.99 -13.03 7.36
N GLU A 68 5.00 -13.85 7.01
CA GLU A 68 4.00 -13.52 5.99
C GLU A 68 3.33 -12.15 6.27
N LEU A 69 2.89 -11.93 7.51
CA LEU A 69 2.23 -10.69 7.90
C LEU A 69 3.17 -9.49 7.93
N ASP A 70 4.44 -9.69 8.30
CA ASP A 70 5.47 -8.66 8.27
C ASP A 70 5.65 -8.15 6.85
N ILE A 71 5.80 -9.05 5.88
CA ILE A 71 5.88 -8.68 4.46
C ILE A 71 4.60 -7.96 4.00
N GLN A 72 3.42 -8.53 4.24
CA GLN A 72 2.15 -7.99 3.76
C GLN A 72 1.86 -6.58 4.30
N LEU A 73 2.02 -6.38 5.61
CA LEU A 73 1.78 -5.07 6.22
C LEU A 73 2.87 -4.06 5.88
N SER A 74 4.12 -4.51 5.70
CA SER A 74 5.21 -3.65 5.24
C SER A 74 4.94 -3.10 3.84
N CYS A 75 4.50 -3.95 2.91
CA CYS A 75 4.08 -3.51 1.58
C CYS A 75 2.93 -2.49 1.66
N TRP A 76 1.91 -2.77 2.47
CA TRP A 76 0.74 -1.91 2.63
C TRP A 76 1.07 -0.54 3.23
N HIS A 77 1.94 -0.49 4.24
CA HIS A 77 2.34 0.75 4.91
C HIS A 77 3.54 1.45 4.27
N GLY A 78 4.13 0.86 3.23
CA GLY A 78 5.35 1.39 2.60
C GLY A 78 6.55 1.39 3.53
N LEU A 79 6.69 0.36 4.36
CA LEU A 79 7.78 0.18 5.32
C LEU A 79 8.72 -0.94 4.87
N LEU A 80 9.98 -0.87 5.29
CA LEU A 80 10.88 -2.01 5.10
C LEU A 80 10.48 -3.13 6.08
N PRO A 81 10.34 -4.38 5.63
CA PRO A 81 10.00 -5.46 6.54
C PRO A 81 11.09 -5.74 7.57
N THR A 82 10.69 -6.21 8.75
CA THR A 82 11.57 -6.39 9.90
C THR A 82 12.24 -7.76 9.96
N LEU A 83 11.75 -8.71 9.17
CA LEU A 83 12.19 -10.12 9.14
C LEU A 83 12.93 -10.50 7.85
N THR A 84 13.59 -9.54 7.20
CA THR A 84 14.29 -9.74 5.91
C THR A 84 15.80 -9.80 6.00
N SER A 85 16.38 -9.90 7.20
CA SER A 85 17.81 -10.14 7.34
C SER A 85 18.21 -11.46 6.64
N PRO A 86 19.42 -11.59 6.09
CA PRO A 86 19.84 -12.82 5.41
C PRO A 86 19.67 -14.08 6.27
N GLU A 87 19.99 -13.98 7.56
CA GLU A 87 19.77 -15.05 8.55
C GLU A 87 18.28 -15.38 8.69
N SER A 88 17.42 -14.37 8.84
CA SER A 88 15.97 -14.58 8.97
C SER A 88 15.40 -15.28 7.73
N LEU A 89 15.80 -14.87 6.52
CA LEU A 89 15.35 -15.47 5.26
C LEU A 89 15.81 -16.93 5.12
N GLN A 90 17.03 -17.25 5.59
CA GLN A 90 17.53 -18.62 5.62
C GLN A 90 16.71 -19.48 6.58
N THR A 91 16.41 -18.97 7.78
CA THR A 91 15.51 -19.63 8.74
C THR A 91 14.14 -19.89 8.14
N MET A 92 13.55 -18.91 7.42
CA MET A 92 12.26 -19.12 6.75
C MET A 92 12.33 -20.25 5.73
N ALA A 93 13.38 -20.29 4.90
CA ALA A 93 13.56 -21.36 3.90
C ALA A 93 13.70 -22.75 4.56
N SER A 94 14.43 -22.84 5.67
CA SER A 94 14.57 -24.06 6.47
C SER A 94 13.22 -24.53 7.02
N PHE A 95 12.45 -23.62 7.63
CA PHE A 95 11.13 -23.94 8.16
C PHE A 95 10.14 -24.31 7.07
N ASN A 96 10.20 -23.65 5.92
CA ASN A 96 9.34 -23.88 4.77
C ASN A 96 9.56 -25.27 4.14
N SER A 97 10.79 -25.79 4.24
CA SER A 97 11.16 -27.11 3.72
C SER A 97 10.75 -28.27 4.64
N THR A 98 10.20 -27.98 5.84
CA THR A 98 9.76 -29.01 6.78
C THR A 98 8.46 -29.67 6.29
N ALA A 99 8.34 -31.00 6.39
CA ALA A 99 7.13 -31.78 6.03
C ALA A 99 5.83 -31.35 6.73
N ALA A 100 5.94 -30.49 7.73
CA ALA A 100 4.85 -29.89 8.48
C ALA A 100 4.07 -28.80 7.72
N VAL A 101 4.66 -28.23 6.67
CA VAL A 101 4.09 -27.13 5.88
C VAL A 101 3.40 -27.73 4.66
N SER A 102 2.14 -27.35 4.41
CA SER A 102 1.46 -27.79 3.19
C SER A 102 2.15 -27.19 1.96
N SER A 103 2.19 -27.93 0.85
CA SER A 103 2.82 -27.45 -0.39
C SER A 103 2.24 -26.10 -0.86
N GLU A 104 0.92 -25.91 -0.70
CA GLU A 104 0.25 -24.64 -0.97
C GLU A 104 0.81 -23.51 -0.11
N TYR A 105 0.87 -23.70 1.22
CA TYR A 105 1.36 -22.66 2.11
C TYR A 105 2.84 -22.39 1.90
N ALA A 106 3.61 -23.43 1.59
CA ALA A 106 5.03 -23.29 1.31
C ALA A 106 5.32 -22.41 0.09
N THR A 107 4.47 -22.52 -0.93
CA THR A 107 4.53 -21.70 -2.14
C THR A 107 4.27 -20.23 -1.81
N ILE A 108 3.26 -19.94 -0.98
CA ILE A 108 2.94 -18.56 -0.53
C ILE A 108 4.11 -17.96 0.26
N ILE A 109 4.70 -18.72 1.18
CA ILE A 109 5.88 -18.28 1.94
C ILE A 109 7.06 -17.99 1.03
N GLU A 110 7.30 -18.82 0.00
CA GLU A 110 8.38 -18.58 -0.95
C GLU A 110 8.17 -17.28 -1.75
N ILE A 111 6.93 -16.99 -2.18
CA ILE A 111 6.59 -15.71 -2.83
C ILE A 111 6.90 -14.52 -1.88
N HIS A 112 6.50 -14.61 -0.62
CA HIS A 112 6.80 -13.57 0.37
C HIS A 112 8.29 -13.46 0.70
N ARG A 113 9.04 -14.57 0.65
CA ARG A 113 10.50 -14.58 0.77
C ARG A 113 11.16 -13.79 -0.36
N GLN A 114 10.75 -14.04 -1.61
CA GLN A 114 11.21 -13.24 -2.77
C GLN A 114 10.81 -11.77 -2.65
N THR A 115 9.61 -11.51 -2.11
CA THR A 115 9.12 -10.16 -1.85
C THR A 115 10.02 -9.42 -0.87
N GLY A 116 10.33 -10.04 0.27
CA GLY A 116 11.23 -9.47 1.27
C GLY A 116 12.64 -9.22 0.74
N MET A 117 13.16 -10.10 -0.12
CA MET A 117 14.46 -9.92 -0.77
C MET A 117 14.50 -8.68 -1.65
N TYR A 118 13.51 -8.49 -2.53
CA TYR A 118 13.52 -7.31 -3.40
C TYR A 118 13.22 -6.02 -2.64
N LEU A 119 12.37 -6.04 -1.60
CA LEU A 119 12.11 -4.86 -0.78
C LEU A 119 13.38 -4.40 -0.07
N SER A 120 14.19 -5.34 0.41
CA SER A 120 15.47 -5.03 1.03
C SER A 120 16.50 -4.52 0.01
N ALA A 121 16.51 -5.08 -1.20
CA ALA A 121 17.46 -4.68 -2.25
C ALA A 121 17.11 -3.34 -2.93
N LEU A 122 15.82 -3.05 -3.09
CA LEU A 122 15.31 -1.89 -3.84
C LEU A 122 14.77 -0.76 -2.95
N GLY A 123 14.39 -1.07 -1.72
CA GLY A 123 13.84 -0.12 -0.74
C GLY A 123 14.91 0.60 0.08
N ASP A 124 16.14 0.09 0.11
CA ASP A 124 17.25 0.75 0.79
C ASP A 124 17.59 2.05 0.05
N GLY A 125 17.27 3.19 0.68
CA GLY A 125 17.38 4.54 0.09
C GLY A 125 18.79 4.97 -0.30
N LEU A 126 19.78 4.11 -0.08
CA LEU A 126 21.17 4.25 -0.48
C LEU A 126 21.38 4.05 -1.99
N ALA A 127 20.57 3.22 -2.65
CA ALA A 127 20.60 3.13 -4.09
C ALA A 127 19.92 4.38 -4.66
N THR A 128 20.68 5.34 -5.17
CA THR A 128 20.14 6.57 -5.78
C THR A 128 19.43 6.30 -7.11
N THR A 129 19.80 5.24 -7.82
CA THR A 129 19.26 4.89 -9.14
C THR A 129 18.63 3.51 -9.17
N LEU A 130 17.49 3.36 -9.83
CA LEU A 130 16.86 2.06 -10.07
C LEU A 130 17.68 1.24 -11.09
N SER A 131 18.11 0.03 -10.73
CA SER A 131 18.84 -0.87 -11.65
C SER A 131 17.88 -1.78 -12.43
N PRO A 132 17.78 -1.66 -13.78
CA PRO A 132 16.91 -2.53 -14.59
C PRO A 132 17.22 -4.02 -14.46
N SER A 133 18.51 -4.38 -14.38
CA SER A 133 18.95 -5.77 -14.19
C SER A 133 18.49 -6.36 -12.87
N LEU A 134 18.48 -5.56 -11.79
CA LEU A 134 18.05 -6.00 -10.48
C LEU A 134 16.53 -6.22 -10.45
N VAL A 135 15.76 -5.33 -11.06
CA VAL A 135 14.30 -5.48 -11.20
C VAL A 135 13.96 -6.73 -12.01
N ARG A 136 14.61 -6.92 -13.16
CA ARG A 136 14.42 -8.12 -14.00
C ARG A 136 14.81 -9.41 -13.26
N LEU A 137 15.86 -9.38 -12.44
CA LEU A 137 16.26 -10.52 -11.62
C LEU A 137 15.15 -10.91 -10.63
N HIS A 138 14.62 -9.95 -9.88
CA HIS A 138 13.56 -10.21 -8.90
C HIS A 138 12.23 -10.59 -9.55
N HIS A 139 11.88 -9.97 -10.68
CA HIS A 139 10.71 -10.35 -11.45
C HIS A 139 10.82 -11.79 -11.96
N ARG A 140 11.97 -12.19 -12.51
CA ARG A 140 12.23 -13.59 -12.91
C ARG A 140 12.18 -14.54 -11.73
N ALA A 141 12.73 -14.15 -10.58
CA ALA A 141 12.69 -14.98 -9.37
C ALA A 141 11.25 -15.28 -8.93
N LEU A 142 10.36 -14.27 -8.94
CA LEU A 142 8.92 -14.45 -8.68
C LEU A 142 8.27 -15.40 -9.68
N THR A 143 8.49 -15.20 -10.98
CA THR A 143 7.94 -16.07 -12.04
C THR A 143 8.46 -17.51 -11.93
N ASN A 144 9.72 -17.70 -11.52
CA ASN A 144 10.30 -19.02 -11.32
C ASN A 144 9.60 -19.80 -10.19
N VAL A 145 9.08 -19.13 -9.14
CA VAL A 145 8.30 -19.81 -8.09
C VAL A 145 7.09 -20.52 -8.70
N LYS A 146 6.39 -19.89 -9.66
CA LYS A 146 5.26 -20.49 -10.37
C LYS A 146 5.66 -21.71 -11.19
N ILE A 147 6.82 -21.65 -11.84
CA ILE A 147 7.36 -22.77 -12.61
C ILE A 147 7.72 -23.94 -11.68
N THR A 148 8.40 -23.67 -10.58
CA THR A 148 8.84 -24.69 -9.61
C THR A 148 7.66 -25.36 -8.89
N HIS A 149 6.60 -24.61 -8.57
CA HIS A 149 5.45 -25.09 -7.81
C HIS A 149 4.21 -25.38 -8.67
N ALA A 150 4.38 -25.56 -9.99
CA ALA A 150 3.27 -25.66 -10.94
C ALA A 150 2.26 -26.79 -10.63
N GLN A 151 2.71 -27.93 -10.11
CA GLN A 151 1.84 -29.09 -9.81
C GLN A 151 0.86 -28.87 -8.65
N GLY A 152 1.11 -27.90 -7.78
CA GLY A 152 0.28 -27.59 -6.60
C GLY A 152 -0.20 -26.14 -6.56
N TRP A 153 -0.23 -25.47 -7.71
CA TRP A 153 -0.52 -24.05 -7.78
C TRP A 153 -1.98 -23.74 -7.46
N THR A 154 -2.22 -22.87 -6.48
CA THR A 154 -3.56 -22.51 -6.02
C THR A 154 -3.92 -21.07 -6.34
N ILE A 155 -5.20 -20.74 -6.25
CA ILE A 155 -5.70 -19.36 -6.42
C ILE A 155 -5.05 -18.38 -5.42
N ASN A 156 -4.79 -18.85 -4.19
CA ASN A 156 -4.14 -18.02 -3.17
C ASN A 156 -2.67 -17.75 -3.52
N ALA A 157 -1.97 -18.74 -4.08
CA ALA A 157 -0.61 -18.57 -4.58
C ALA A 157 -0.57 -17.62 -5.78
N GLU A 158 -1.54 -17.71 -6.69
CA GLU A 158 -1.67 -16.75 -7.80
C GLU A 158 -1.90 -15.32 -7.29
N ILE A 159 -2.83 -15.12 -6.34
CA ILE A 159 -3.08 -13.80 -5.74
C ILE A 159 -1.82 -13.25 -5.06
N ALA A 160 -1.11 -14.08 -4.29
CA ALA A 160 0.14 -13.68 -3.65
C ALA A 160 1.21 -13.29 -4.67
N LEU A 161 1.35 -14.05 -5.76
CA LEU A 161 2.30 -13.76 -6.84
C LEU A 161 1.98 -12.43 -7.52
N GLN A 162 0.72 -12.24 -7.93
CA GLN A 162 0.28 -11.02 -8.61
C GLN A 162 0.42 -9.80 -7.70
N ALA A 163 0.05 -9.92 -6.41
CA ALA A 163 0.27 -8.86 -5.44
C ALA A 163 1.76 -8.52 -5.29
N ALA A 164 2.65 -9.52 -5.19
CA ALA A 164 4.09 -9.30 -5.12
C ALA A 164 4.65 -8.58 -6.35
N GLN A 165 4.14 -8.90 -7.55
CA GLN A 165 4.52 -8.22 -8.78
C GLN A 165 3.99 -6.77 -8.82
N VAL A 166 2.74 -6.53 -8.43
CA VAL A 166 2.17 -5.18 -8.34
C VAL A 166 2.99 -4.31 -7.40
N TYR A 167 3.39 -4.82 -6.23
CA TYR A 167 4.25 -4.07 -5.31
C TYR A 167 5.65 -3.79 -5.89
N LEU A 168 6.26 -4.75 -6.57
CA LEU A 168 7.56 -4.57 -7.24
C LEU A 168 7.48 -3.46 -8.30
N PHE A 169 6.48 -3.53 -9.19
CA PHE A 169 6.34 -2.55 -10.25
C PHE A 169 5.91 -1.18 -9.74
N ALA A 170 5.03 -1.11 -8.73
CA ALA A 170 4.66 0.15 -8.09
C ALA A 170 5.88 0.86 -7.49
N LEU A 171 6.77 0.12 -6.80
CA LEU A 171 8.04 0.68 -6.32
C LEU A 171 8.89 1.24 -7.48
N CYS A 172 8.94 0.55 -8.62
CA CYS A 172 9.69 1.01 -9.78
C CYS A 172 9.07 2.29 -10.38
N VAL A 173 7.75 2.35 -10.53
CA VAL A 173 7.02 3.52 -11.05
C VAL A 173 7.31 4.76 -10.19
N VAL A 174 7.21 4.63 -8.86
CA VAL A 174 7.51 5.75 -7.93
C VAL A 174 8.94 6.27 -8.09
N ARG A 175 9.90 5.35 -8.25
CA ARG A 175 11.31 5.72 -8.38
C ARG A 175 11.61 6.39 -9.72
N LEU A 176 11.03 5.88 -10.80
CA LEU A 176 11.17 6.47 -12.14
C LEU A 176 10.56 7.88 -12.19
N ASP A 177 9.39 8.09 -11.60
CA ASP A 177 8.77 9.41 -11.51
C ASP A 177 9.64 10.42 -10.74
N ARG A 178 10.29 9.97 -9.66
CA ARG A 178 11.22 10.81 -8.90
C ARG A 178 12.43 11.20 -9.75
N GLU A 179 13.04 10.24 -10.44
CA GLU A 179 14.20 10.49 -11.30
C GLU A 179 13.87 11.50 -12.42
N VAL A 180 12.66 11.42 -13.00
CA VAL A 180 12.17 12.40 -13.99
C VAL A 180 12.01 13.79 -13.38
N ASN A 181 11.42 13.90 -12.20
CA ASN A 181 11.12 15.20 -11.57
C ASN A 181 12.35 15.90 -10.96
N THR A 182 13.40 15.17 -10.57
CA THR A 182 14.62 15.78 -10.00
C THR A 182 15.66 16.20 -11.04
N SER A 183 15.51 15.77 -12.28
CA SER A 183 16.51 15.97 -13.35
C SER A 183 16.28 17.28 -14.10
N PHE A 184 16.50 18.43 -13.46
CA PHE A 184 16.30 19.75 -14.08
C PHE A 184 17.35 20.12 -15.16
N ASP A 185 18.48 19.39 -15.29
CA ASP A 185 19.61 19.81 -16.15
C ASP A 185 20.22 18.72 -17.06
N ILE A 186 19.52 17.60 -17.29
CA ILE A 186 20.06 16.53 -18.14
C ILE A 186 19.46 16.60 -19.56
N PRO A 187 20.27 16.73 -20.62
CA PRO A 187 19.79 16.67 -22.00
C PRO A 187 18.99 15.39 -22.25
N LYS A 188 17.95 15.50 -23.10
CA LYS A 188 17.03 14.42 -23.56
C LYS A 188 17.72 13.16 -24.13
N SER A 189 19.05 13.09 -24.15
CA SER A 189 19.87 11.95 -24.56
C SER A 189 20.04 10.87 -23.48
N ILE A 190 19.70 11.11 -22.21
CA ILE A 190 19.49 10.05 -21.19
C ILE A 190 18.01 9.59 -21.19
N ARG A 191 17.38 9.55 -22.38
CA ARG A 191 16.17 8.73 -22.65
C ARG A 191 16.53 7.24 -22.78
N SER A 192 17.61 6.79 -22.15
CA SER A 192 18.29 5.52 -22.44
C SER A 192 17.56 4.27 -21.94
N ASP A 193 16.35 4.39 -21.40
CA ASP A 193 15.59 3.22 -20.95
C ASP A 193 14.07 3.36 -21.17
N THR A 194 13.66 3.97 -22.29
CA THR A 194 12.24 3.93 -22.73
C THR A 194 11.71 2.49 -22.82
N SER A 195 12.57 1.54 -23.19
CA SER A 195 12.23 0.11 -23.22
C SER A 195 12.01 -0.47 -21.82
N PHE A 196 12.80 -0.06 -20.83
CA PHE A 196 12.63 -0.49 -19.45
C PHE A 196 11.39 0.16 -18.81
N LEU A 197 11.14 1.45 -19.04
CA LEU A 197 9.89 2.09 -18.61
C LEU A 197 8.67 1.39 -19.22
N GLN A 198 8.70 1.07 -20.52
CA GLN A 198 7.63 0.30 -21.17
C GLN A 198 7.47 -1.11 -20.56
N GLU A 199 8.56 -1.79 -20.22
CA GLU A 199 8.53 -3.08 -19.52
C GLU A 199 7.86 -2.96 -18.14
N ILE A 200 8.22 -1.94 -17.35
CA ILE A 200 7.62 -1.70 -16.03
C ILE A 200 6.14 -1.35 -16.16
N LEU A 201 5.75 -0.47 -17.08
CA LEU A 201 4.36 -0.07 -17.30
C LEU A 201 3.51 -1.25 -17.78
N ALA A 202 4.02 -2.07 -18.72
CA ALA A 202 3.35 -3.28 -19.18
C ALA A 202 3.19 -4.32 -18.06
N GLY A 203 4.24 -4.52 -17.26
CA GLY A 203 4.20 -5.41 -16.09
C GLY A 203 3.20 -4.91 -15.03
N THR A 204 3.19 -3.60 -14.77
CA THR A 204 2.24 -2.94 -13.85
C THR A 204 0.81 -3.22 -14.26
N GLN A 205 0.47 -2.94 -15.52
CA GLN A 205 -0.88 -3.13 -16.04
C GLN A 205 -1.28 -4.61 -15.99
N SER A 206 -0.42 -5.50 -16.48
CA SER A 206 -0.74 -6.92 -16.61
C SER A 206 -0.99 -7.55 -15.24
N SER A 207 -0.09 -7.34 -14.28
CA SER A 207 -0.22 -7.92 -12.95
C SER A 207 -1.37 -7.32 -12.15
N ALA A 208 -1.61 -6.01 -12.25
CA ALA A 208 -2.70 -5.35 -11.52
C ALA A 208 -4.08 -5.75 -12.07
N VAL A 209 -4.26 -5.80 -13.40
CA VAL A 209 -5.50 -6.26 -14.02
C VAL A 209 -5.77 -7.73 -13.66
N GLN A 210 -4.75 -8.60 -13.77
CA GLN A 210 -4.89 -10.01 -13.40
C GLN A 210 -5.29 -10.17 -11.93
N LEU A 211 -4.62 -9.46 -11.01
CA LEU A 211 -4.96 -9.49 -9.59
C LEU A 211 -6.42 -9.08 -9.35
N ILE A 212 -6.84 -7.96 -9.93
CA ILE A 212 -8.21 -7.46 -9.79
C ILE A 212 -9.22 -8.48 -10.30
N CYS A 213 -9.02 -9.02 -11.51
CA CYS A 213 -9.90 -10.03 -12.08
C CYS A 213 -10.06 -11.25 -11.16
N LEU A 214 -8.97 -11.76 -10.58
CA LEU A 214 -9.02 -12.88 -9.65
C LEU A 214 -9.84 -12.54 -8.40
N LEU A 215 -9.62 -11.35 -7.83
CA LEU A 215 -10.29 -10.91 -6.60
C LEU A 215 -11.78 -10.63 -6.82
N THR A 216 -12.15 -10.02 -7.96
CA THR A 216 -13.55 -9.78 -8.30
C THR A 216 -14.28 -11.08 -8.59
N SER A 217 -13.67 -12.03 -9.31
CA SER A 217 -14.25 -13.35 -9.52
C SER A 217 -14.43 -14.12 -8.21
N LEU A 218 -13.47 -14.03 -7.28
CA LEU A 218 -13.62 -14.62 -5.94
C LEU A 218 -14.74 -13.96 -5.13
N SER A 219 -14.91 -12.65 -5.24
CA SER A 219 -16.00 -11.91 -4.59
C SER A 219 -17.35 -12.38 -5.13
N GLU A 220 -17.51 -12.45 -6.45
CA GLU A 220 -18.74 -12.91 -7.11
C GLU A 220 -19.10 -14.36 -6.72
N GLN A 221 -18.10 -15.26 -6.73
CA GLN A 221 -18.29 -16.65 -6.30
C GLN A 221 -18.76 -16.73 -4.84
N ARG A 222 -18.14 -15.98 -3.92
CA ARG A 222 -18.54 -15.99 -2.50
C ARG A 222 -19.90 -15.36 -2.28
N ASN A 223 -20.22 -14.28 -2.99
CA ASN A 223 -21.53 -13.62 -2.91
C ASN A 223 -22.67 -14.52 -3.42
N SER A 224 -22.38 -15.46 -4.34
CA SER A 224 -23.37 -16.46 -4.77
C SER A 224 -23.68 -17.54 -3.71
N ILE A 225 -22.77 -17.78 -2.76
CA ILE A 225 -22.87 -18.86 -1.76
C ILE A 225 -23.29 -18.32 -0.38
N GLY A 226 -23.01 -17.04 -0.11
CA GLY A 226 -23.13 -16.43 1.22
C GLY A 226 -24.56 -16.15 1.69
N VAL A 227 -24.72 -16.13 3.03
CA VAL A 227 -25.92 -15.64 3.73
C VAL A 227 -26.06 -14.14 3.47
N GLU A 228 -27.25 -13.68 3.07
CA GLU A 228 -27.59 -12.28 2.71
C GLU A 228 -26.98 -11.25 3.67
N GLN A 229 -27.05 -11.50 4.99
CA GLN A 229 -26.58 -10.58 6.03
C GLN A 229 -25.07 -10.26 6.03
N VAL A 230 -24.23 -11.09 5.41
CA VAL A 230 -22.76 -10.86 5.38
C VAL A 230 -22.34 -10.13 4.08
N LYS A 231 -23.21 -10.12 3.07
CA LYS A 231 -22.93 -9.49 1.77
C LYS A 231 -22.77 -7.97 1.89
N ASP A 232 -23.55 -7.36 2.78
CA ASP A 232 -23.60 -5.91 2.94
C ASP A 232 -22.36 -5.33 3.64
N SER A 233 -21.57 -6.17 4.33
CA SER A 233 -20.47 -5.73 5.20
C SER A 233 -19.07 -5.99 4.68
N HIS A 234 -18.86 -7.00 3.82
CA HIS A 234 -17.52 -7.26 3.28
C HIS A 234 -17.56 -7.96 1.92
N PRO A 235 -16.84 -7.43 0.91
CA PRO A 235 -16.93 -7.94 -0.47
C PRO A 235 -16.38 -9.37 -0.60
N LEU A 236 -15.50 -9.76 0.32
CA LEU A 236 -14.87 -11.06 0.40
C LEU A 236 -15.03 -11.65 1.80
N SER A 237 -16.28 -11.87 2.21
CA SER A 237 -16.61 -12.38 3.55
C SER A 237 -15.82 -13.63 3.92
N GLY A 238 -15.22 -13.63 5.12
CA GLY A 238 -14.35 -14.71 5.61
C GLY A 238 -12.94 -14.74 5.01
N THR A 239 -12.52 -13.69 4.29
CA THR A 239 -11.10 -13.50 3.92
C THR A 239 -10.40 -12.54 4.88
N PRO A 240 -9.07 -12.63 5.00
CA PRO A 240 -8.28 -11.59 5.66
C PRO A 240 -8.44 -10.23 4.99
N LYS A 241 -8.47 -9.15 5.78
CA LYS A 241 -8.63 -7.77 5.28
C LYS A 241 -7.59 -7.35 4.22
N ILE A 242 -6.42 -7.98 4.24
CA ILE A 242 -5.33 -7.69 3.30
C ILE A 242 -5.78 -7.91 1.85
N VAL A 243 -6.76 -8.79 1.60
CA VAL A 243 -7.26 -9.07 0.26
C VAL A 243 -8.01 -7.87 -0.33
N SER A 244 -8.85 -7.19 0.47
CA SER A 244 -9.46 -5.92 0.07
C SER A 244 -8.40 -4.82 -0.08
N CYS A 245 -7.39 -4.79 0.79
CA CYS A 245 -6.30 -3.83 0.73
C CYS A 245 -5.50 -3.95 -0.59
N ILE A 246 -5.12 -5.16 -1.00
CA ILE A 246 -4.38 -5.36 -2.26
C ILE A 246 -5.24 -5.06 -3.50
N ALA A 247 -6.56 -5.28 -3.44
CA ALA A 247 -7.48 -4.89 -4.53
C ALA A 247 -7.51 -3.37 -4.70
N PHE A 248 -7.64 -2.64 -3.59
CA PHE A 248 -7.60 -1.18 -3.60
C PHE A 248 -6.24 -0.66 -4.07
N PHE A 249 -5.15 -1.22 -3.56
CA PHE A 249 -3.80 -0.85 -3.98
C PHE A 249 -3.58 -1.07 -5.48
N ALA A 250 -4.01 -2.21 -6.03
CA ALA A 250 -3.91 -2.49 -7.46
C ALA A 250 -4.69 -1.48 -8.32
N ALA A 251 -5.90 -1.10 -7.89
CA ALA A 251 -6.69 -0.08 -8.58
C ALA A 251 -5.99 1.30 -8.55
N VAL A 252 -5.39 1.67 -7.42
CA VAL A 252 -4.61 2.92 -7.30
C VAL A 252 -3.36 2.90 -8.18
N VAL A 253 -2.66 1.77 -8.25
CA VAL A 253 -1.52 1.60 -9.15
C VAL A 253 -1.94 1.72 -10.62
N LEU A 254 -3.11 1.20 -10.99
CA LEU A 254 -3.66 1.39 -12.34
C LEU A 254 -4.03 2.85 -12.63
N LEU A 255 -4.53 3.60 -11.65
CA LEU A 255 -4.74 5.05 -11.80
C LEU A 255 -3.41 5.77 -12.09
N LYS A 256 -2.35 5.38 -11.37
CA LYS A 256 -1.01 5.92 -11.62
C LYS A 256 -0.46 5.53 -12.99
N TYR A 257 -0.71 4.31 -13.44
CA TYR A 257 -0.38 3.85 -14.79
C TYR A 257 -1.09 4.70 -15.87
N LEU A 258 -2.38 4.99 -15.71
CA LEU A 258 -3.15 5.81 -16.64
C LEU A 258 -2.64 7.25 -16.73
N GLU A 259 -2.15 7.80 -15.61
CA GLU A 259 -1.47 9.11 -15.56
C GLU A 259 -0.08 9.05 -16.24
N SER A 260 0.71 8.01 -15.99
CA SER A 260 2.13 7.99 -16.38
C SER A 260 2.37 7.72 -17.86
N ALA A 261 1.37 7.19 -18.59
CA ALA A 261 1.60 6.55 -19.87
C ALA A 261 0.95 7.26 -21.07
N HIS A 262 0.73 8.58 -20.99
CA HIS A 262 -0.04 9.38 -21.96
C HIS A 262 0.35 9.29 -23.45
N GLU A 263 1.58 8.89 -23.81
CA GLU A 263 2.02 8.81 -25.23
C GLU A 263 2.35 7.39 -25.73
N THR A 264 2.39 6.38 -24.86
CA THR A 264 2.95 5.06 -25.20
C THR A 264 1.97 3.89 -25.05
N LEU A 265 0.70 4.17 -24.72
CA LEU A 265 -0.28 3.13 -24.42
C LEU A 265 -1.03 2.62 -25.64
N LYS A 266 -1.27 1.30 -25.67
CA LYS A 266 -2.30 0.73 -26.53
C LYS A 266 -3.66 1.02 -25.92
N GLN A 267 -4.62 1.38 -26.77
CA GLN A 267 -5.99 1.66 -26.35
C GLN A 267 -6.62 0.47 -25.59
N GLU A 268 -6.33 -0.76 -26.02
CA GLU A 268 -6.78 -1.98 -25.36
C GLU A 268 -6.33 -2.07 -23.89
N ASP A 269 -5.08 -1.69 -23.60
CA ASP A 269 -4.52 -1.77 -22.25
C ASP A 269 -5.16 -0.71 -21.33
N VAL A 270 -5.48 0.47 -21.88
CA VAL A 270 -6.20 1.55 -21.19
C VAL A 270 -7.62 1.13 -20.82
N GLU A 271 -8.34 0.51 -21.75
CA GLU A 271 -9.70 0.03 -21.55
C GLU A 271 -9.74 -1.10 -20.52
N ALA A 272 -8.79 -2.03 -20.57
CA ALA A 272 -8.64 -3.09 -19.57
C ALA A 272 -8.39 -2.53 -18.18
N ALA A 273 -7.50 -1.53 -18.05
CA ALA A 273 -7.21 -0.87 -16.78
C ALA A 273 -8.46 -0.15 -16.21
N ARG A 274 -9.18 0.61 -17.04
CA ARG A 274 -10.43 1.29 -16.63
C ARG A 274 -11.51 0.30 -16.20
N THR A 275 -11.64 -0.82 -16.92
CA THR A 275 -12.60 -1.88 -16.60
C THR A 275 -12.25 -2.54 -15.26
N ALA A 276 -10.97 -2.81 -15.01
CA ALA A 276 -10.48 -3.35 -13.75
C ALA A 276 -10.77 -2.39 -12.57
N ILE A 277 -10.43 -1.11 -12.70
CA ILE A 277 -10.73 -0.09 -11.67
C ILE A 277 -12.24 -0.04 -11.39
N SER A 278 -13.06 -0.05 -12.44
CA SER A 278 -14.53 -0.03 -12.31
C SER A 278 -15.05 -1.28 -11.58
N SER A 279 -14.41 -2.44 -11.79
CA SER A 279 -14.78 -3.69 -11.14
C SER A 279 -14.48 -3.67 -9.64
N VAL A 280 -13.32 -3.12 -9.23
CA VAL A 280 -12.98 -2.92 -7.81
C VAL A 280 -13.90 -1.90 -7.15
N HIS A 281 -14.17 -0.78 -7.83
CA HIS A 281 -15.11 0.22 -7.37
C HIS A 281 -16.48 -0.42 -7.09
N ARG A 282 -17.03 -1.17 -8.07
CA ARG A 282 -18.29 -1.89 -7.92
C ARG A 282 -18.25 -2.84 -6.72
N MET A 283 -17.19 -3.64 -6.62
CA MET A 283 -16.98 -4.58 -5.52
C MET A 283 -17.07 -3.89 -4.15
N PHE A 284 -16.50 -2.70 -4.00
CA PHE A 284 -16.56 -1.94 -2.75
C PHE A 284 -17.89 -1.22 -2.52
N THR A 285 -18.54 -0.70 -3.57
CA THR A 285 -19.89 -0.08 -3.44
C THR A 285 -20.98 -1.09 -3.07
N CYS A 286 -20.78 -2.38 -3.34
CA CYS A 286 -21.70 -3.44 -2.93
C CYS A 286 -21.71 -3.68 -1.42
N CYS A 287 -20.85 -3.02 -0.63
CA CYS A 287 -20.76 -3.19 0.82
C CYS A 287 -21.04 -1.88 1.56
N PRO A 288 -22.30 -1.39 1.54
CA PRO A 288 -22.65 -0.07 2.05
C PRO A 288 -22.49 0.06 3.57
N THR A 289 -22.51 -1.05 4.33
CA THR A 289 -22.36 -0.95 5.79
C THR A 289 -20.92 -0.72 6.21
N SER A 290 -19.95 -1.00 5.32
CA SER A 290 -18.54 -0.87 5.64
C SER A 290 -17.99 0.50 5.25
N ALA A 291 -17.75 1.33 6.26
CA ALA A 291 -17.20 2.68 6.07
C ALA A 291 -15.84 2.66 5.33
N GLU A 292 -15.00 1.65 5.56
CA GLU A 292 -13.71 1.50 4.88
C GLU A 292 -13.88 1.25 3.37
N HIS A 293 -14.75 0.32 2.99
CA HIS A 293 -15.02 0.00 1.59
C HIS A 293 -15.72 1.16 0.88
N ALA A 294 -16.69 1.81 1.53
CA ALA A 294 -17.34 3.01 1.01
C ALA A 294 -16.34 4.16 0.79
N SER A 295 -15.44 4.38 1.74
CA SER A 295 -14.37 5.38 1.63
C SER A 295 -13.40 5.06 0.49
N ALA A 296 -12.99 3.79 0.36
CA ALA A 296 -12.12 3.31 -0.72
C ALA A 296 -12.80 3.47 -2.09
N ALA A 297 -14.07 3.07 -2.22
CA ALA A 297 -14.85 3.22 -3.45
C ALA A 297 -14.89 4.69 -3.87
N GLY A 298 -15.31 5.58 -2.99
CA GLY A 298 -15.36 6.99 -3.36
C GLY A 298 -13.97 7.57 -3.64
N THR A 299 -12.89 7.07 -3.02
CA THR A 299 -11.52 7.53 -3.32
C THR A 299 -11.16 7.17 -4.76
N LEU A 300 -11.48 5.95 -5.20
CA LEU A 300 -11.32 5.54 -6.59
C LEU A 300 -12.20 6.38 -7.54
N GLU A 301 -13.42 6.70 -7.14
CA GLU A 301 -14.32 7.54 -7.94
C GLU A 301 -13.75 8.95 -8.15
N CYS A 302 -13.35 9.63 -7.06
CA CYS A 302 -12.78 10.98 -7.12
C CYS A 302 -11.48 11.02 -7.91
N ALA A 303 -10.54 10.12 -7.61
CA ALA A 303 -9.26 10.06 -8.31
C ALA A 303 -9.41 9.63 -9.77
N GLY A 304 -10.30 8.67 -10.05
CA GLY A 304 -10.61 8.22 -11.40
C GLY A 304 -11.14 9.34 -12.29
N ARG A 305 -12.06 10.16 -11.78
CA ARG A 305 -12.57 11.35 -12.50
C ARG A 305 -11.46 12.39 -12.74
N ALA A 306 -10.69 12.70 -11.71
CA ALA A 306 -9.68 13.76 -11.80
C ALA A 306 -8.55 13.41 -12.78
N ILE A 307 -8.07 12.17 -12.74
CA ILE A 307 -7.05 11.67 -13.67
C ILE A 307 -7.64 11.49 -15.07
N GLY A 308 -8.91 11.08 -15.15
CA GLY A 308 -9.58 10.83 -16.43
C GLY A 308 -9.85 12.05 -17.27
N ASN A 309 -10.31 13.11 -16.63
CA ASN A 309 -10.55 14.40 -17.27
C ASN A 309 -9.25 15.20 -17.42
N ARG A 310 -8.10 14.61 -17.04
CA ARG A 310 -6.78 15.26 -17.02
C ARG A 310 -6.76 16.56 -16.20
N SER A 311 -7.68 16.67 -15.23
CA SER A 311 -7.80 17.84 -14.38
C SER A 311 -6.84 17.80 -13.19
N ALA A 312 -6.34 16.61 -12.83
CA ALA A 312 -5.33 16.46 -11.78
C ALA A 312 -4.30 15.35 -12.08
N CYS A 313 -3.14 15.51 -11.46
CA CYS A 313 -2.06 14.54 -11.39
C CYS A 313 -1.94 14.03 -9.96
N ILE A 314 -1.51 12.77 -9.78
CA ILE A 314 -1.28 12.23 -8.43
C ILE A 314 -0.04 12.96 -7.87
N PRO A 315 -0.19 13.70 -6.76
CA PRO A 315 0.92 14.47 -6.24
C PRO A 315 2.02 13.56 -5.71
N SER A 316 3.25 14.08 -5.60
CA SER A 316 4.41 13.35 -5.05
C SER A 316 4.80 13.87 -3.67
N PHE A 317 3.83 14.15 -2.79
CA PHE A 317 4.10 14.69 -1.45
C PHE A 317 4.75 13.66 -0.54
N ILE A 318 4.19 12.46 -0.48
CA ILE A 318 4.74 11.36 0.29
C ILE A 318 5.66 10.58 -0.64
N THR A 319 6.96 10.58 -0.35
CA THR A 319 7.99 9.87 -1.15
C THR A 319 8.75 8.83 -0.35
N THR A 320 8.64 8.86 0.98
CA THR A 320 9.40 8.01 1.92
C THR A 320 8.80 6.61 2.08
N ARG A 321 7.69 6.31 1.41
CA ARG A 321 6.86 5.10 1.62
C ARG A 321 6.94 4.08 0.49
N MET A 322 8.07 4.00 -0.22
CA MET A 322 8.27 3.05 -1.33
C MET A 322 7.10 3.10 -2.33
N GLY A 323 6.60 1.96 -2.82
CA GLY A 323 5.43 1.89 -3.70
C GLY A 323 4.11 2.33 -3.05
N ALA A 324 4.00 2.33 -1.71
CA ALA A 324 2.80 2.77 -1.01
C ALA A 324 2.65 4.30 -0.99
N SER A 325 3.66 5.06 -1.41
CA SER A 325 3.54 6.51 -1.62
C SER A 325 2.35 6.86 -2.52
N ILE A 326 2.16 6.12 -3.62
CA ILE A 326 1.06 6.34 -4.58
C ILE A 326 -0.28 6.23 -3.85
N LEU A 327 -0.45 5.21 -3.00
CA LEU A 327 -1.65 5.00 -2.21
C LEU A 327 -1.96 6.22 -1.34
N HIS A 328 -0.99 6.67 -0.55
CA HIS A 328 -1.19 7.81 0.35
C HIS A 328 -1.46 9.10 -0.40
N ASN A 329 -0.75 9.33 -1.51
CA ASN A 329 -0.92 10.52 -2.35
C ASN A 329 -2.31 10.55 -3.02
N VAL A 330 -2.83 9.40 -3.47
CA VAL A 330 -4.20 9.31 -4.02
C VAL A 330 -5.26 9.54 -2.95
N ILE A 331 -5.10 8.98 -1.75
CA ILE A 331 -6.03 9.20 -0.63
C ILE A 331 -6.06 10.69 -0.27
N TRP A 332 -4.88 11.31 -0.14
CA TRP A 332 -4.75 12.73 0.17
C TRP A 332 -5.41 13.59 -0.92
N MET A 333 -5.08 13.35 -2.20
CA MET A 333 -5.64 14.08 -3.34
C MET A 333 -7.16 13.97 -3.38
N SER A 334 -7.70 12.77 -3.14
CA SER A 334 -9.14 12.55 -3.12
C SER A 334 -9.82 13.24 -1.94
N GLY A 335 -9.15 13.34 -0.79
CA GLY A 335 -9.60 14.15 0.34
C GLY A 335 -9.71 15.63 -0.01
N MET A 336 -8.67 16.17 -0.66
CA MET A 336 -8.64 17.56 -1.13
C MET A 336 -9.74 17.86 -2.16
N LEU A 337 -9.91 16.99 -3.15
CA LEU A 337 -10.97 17.11 -4.17
C LEU A 337 -12.39 17.09 -3.60
N ARG A 338 -12.56 16.60 -2.36
CA ARG A 338 -13.85 16.59 -1.64
C ARG A 338 -14.03 17.79 -0.70
N GLY A 339 -13.13 18.76 -0.72
CA GLY A 339 -13.17 19.92 0.17
C GLY A 339 -12.80 19.60 1.62
N ARG A 340 -11.89 18.63 1.84
CA ARG A 340 -11.27 18.40 3.17
C ARG A 340 -10.05 19.27 3.41
N ASP A 341 -9.85 20.30 2.60
CA ASP A 341 -8.82 21.35 2.75
C ASP A 341 -8.92 22.10 4.08
N LYS A 342 -10.09 22.06 4.73
CA LYS A 342 -10.38 22.71 6.02
C LYS A 342 -10.49 21.72 7.17
N ASP A 343 -10.33 20.43 6.91
CA ASP A 343 -10.39 19.40 7.95
C ASP A 343 -9.07 19.48 8.75
N PRO A 344 -9.11 19.74 10.07
CA PRO A 344 -7.90 19.82 10.88
C PRO A 344 -7.08 18.52 10.85
N GLU A 345 -7.68 17.35 10.56
CA GLU A 345 -6.95 16.10 10.38
C GLU A 345 -6.12 16.05 9.07
N PHE A 346 -6.41 16.92 8.10
CA PHE A 346 -5.73 17.01 6.80
C PHE A 346 -4.95 18.34 6.60
N SER A 347 -5.18 19.33 7.48
CA SER A 347 -4.71 20.72 7.33
C SER A 347 -3.41 21.05 8.06
N GLU A 348 -2.66 20.09 8.60
CA GLU A 348 -1.33 20.40 9.12
C GLU A 348 -0.37 20.71 7.98
N VAL A 349 -0.35 21.99 7.62
CA VAL A 349 0.71 22.68 6.91
C VAL A 349 2.03 22.26 7.56
N LEU A 350 2.91 21.65 6.77
CA LEU A 350 4.33 21.48 7.06
C LEU A 350 4.96 22.86 7.26
N THR A 351 4.73 23.47 8.42
CA THR A 351 5.56 24.53 8.93
C THR A 351 6.83 23.85 9.41
N VAL A 352 7.79 23.73 8.49
CA VAL A 352 9.18 23.51 8.89
C VAL A 352 9.57 24.79 9.63
N GLU A 353 9.34 24.81 10.94
CA GLU A 353 9.97 25.80 11.80
C GLU A 353 11.47 25.59 11.65
N ALA A 354 12.10 26.52 10.92
CA ALA A 354 13.54 26.66 10.94
C ALA A 354 13.95 26.82 12.40
N VAL A 355 14.66 25.82 12.93
CA VAL A 355 15.30 25.89 14.25
C VAL A 355 16.30 27.04 14.17
N SER A 356 15.88 28.21 14.63
CA SER A 356 16.74 29.36 14.82
C SER A 356 17.59 29.08 16.06
N ASP A 357 18.89 28.88 15.83
CA ASP A 357 19.90 28.82 16.88
C ASP A 357 19.87 30.13 17.69
N GLY A 358 19.39 30.03 18.93
CA GLY A 358 19.45 31.07 19.95
C GLY A 358 19.93 30.47 21.28
N PRO A 359 20.77 31.18 22.07
CA PRO A 359 21.55 30.59 23.16
C PRO A 359 20.71 30.26 24.41
N PRO A 360 21.23 29.42 25.32
CA PRO A 360 20.43 28.77 26.35
C PRO A 360 20.07 29.75 27.48
N HIS A 361 18.79 29.87 27.78
CA HIS A 361 18.32 30.46 29.03
C HIS A 361 17.75 29.40 29.96
N GLU A 362 18.35 29.33 31.14
CA GLU A 362 17.98 28.47 32.26
C GLU A 362 16.69 28.92 32.97
N HIS A 363 16.02 27.93 33.57
CA HIS A 363 15.05 27.99 34.68
C HIS A 363 13.64 28.59 34.45
N GLU A 364 12.61 27.75 34.60
CA GLU A 364 11.87 27.61 35.87
C GLU A 364 10.80 26.49 35.80
N LEU A 365 10.81 25.63 36.82
CA LEU A 365 9.78 24.63 37.10
C LEU A 365 8.51 25.32 37.60
N ARG A 366 7.39 25.20 36.86
CA ARG A 366 6.06 25.58 37.37
C ARG A 366 4.98 24.57 37.03
N GLY A 367 4.58 23.84 38.07
CA GLY A 367 3.19 23.45 38.39
C GLY A 367 2.35 22.80 37.31
N VAL A 368 2.31 21.45 37.33
CA VAL A 368 1.27 20.65 36.67
C VAL A 368 -0.07 20.88 37.38
N ALA A 369 -0.99 21.58 36.73
CA ALA A 369 -2.42 21.56 37.08
C ALA A 369 -3.12 20.56 36.16
N SER A 370 -3.53 19.43 36.74
CA SER A 370 -4.31 18.38 36.09
C SER A 370 -5.74 18.85 35.82
N THR A 371 -6.11 19.07 34.56
CA THR A 371 -7.50 19.17 34.12
C THR A 371 -8.09 17.78 33.87
N PRO A 372 -9.31 17.48 34.34
CA PRO A 372 -9.95 16.19 34.13
C PRO A 372 -10.42 16.03 32.67
N ILE A 373 -10.13 14.86 32.11
CA ILE A 373 -10.56 14.43 30.77
C ILE A 373 -12.08 14.25 30.80
N ALA A 374 -12.80 15.09 30.05
CA ALA A 374 -14.22 14.88 29.76
C ALA A 374 -14.37 13.76 28.70
N ALA A 375 -15.37 12.90 28.88
CA ALA A 375 -15.70 11.84 27.93
C ALA A 375 -16.15 12.45 26.59
N PRO A 376 -15.84 11.83 25.43
CA PRO A 376 -16.30 12.34 24.15
C PRO A 376 -17.82 12.13 24.03
N GLU A 377 -18.52 13.24 23.77
CA GLU A 377 -19.94 13.23 23.42
C GLU A 377 -20.18 12.41 22.14
N ALA A 378 -21.23 11.59 22.16
CA ALA A 378 -21.66 10.79 21.02
C ALA A 378 -22.08 11.72 19.87
N PHE A 379 -21.42 11.59 18.71
CA PHE A 379 -21.80 12.32 17.51
C PHE A 379 -22.99 11.64 16.84
N ASP A 380 -24.05 12.41 16.62
CA ASP A 380 -25.33 12.00 16.06
C ASP A 380 -25.21 11.76 14.54
N GLY A 381 -25.43 10.52 14.11
CA GLY A 381 -25.22 10.03 12.74
C GLY A 381 -26.39 10.32 11.80
N GLY A 382 -26.77 11.59 11.64
CA GLY A 382 -27.96 12.00 10.89
C GLY A 382 -27.68 12.87 9.66
N ALA A 383 -27.19 12.29 8.56
CA ALA A 383 -27.38 12.82 7.20
C ALA A 383 -26.98 11.77 6.15
N GLN A 384 -27.82 10.75 5.93
CA GLN A 384 -27.74 9.94 4.71
C GLN A 384 -28.35 10.73 3.56
N ALA A 385 -27.51 11.24 2.66
CA ALA A 385 -27.97 11.66 1.34
C ALA A 385 -28.23 10.39 0.50
N GLU A 386 -29.47 10.19 0.06
CA GLU A 386 -29.85 9.14 -0.88
C GLU A 386 -29.08 9.35 -2.20
N PHE A 387 -28.03 8.56 -2.42
CA PHE A 387 -27.36 8.47 -3.72
C PHE A 387 -28.07 7.40 -4.56
N VAL A 388 -28.68 7.84 -5.66
CA VAL A 388 -29.39 7.00 -6.63
C VAL A 388 -28.42 6.00 -7.28
N SER A 389 -28.76 4.72 -7.21
CA SER A 389 -27.94 3.55 -7.51
C SER A 389 -27.83 3.18 -9.00
N HIS A 390 -27.74 4.14 -9.91
CA HIS A 390 -27.53 3.87 -11.33
C HIS A 390 -26.22 4.52 -11.81
N PHE A 391 -25.20 3.68 -12.02
CA PHE A 391 -23.89 4.06 -12.55
C PHE A 391 -23.97 4.16 -14.07
N PRO A 392 -23.96 5.36 -14.70
CA PRO A 392 -24.13 5.49 -16.13
C PRO A 392 -22.79 5.91 -16.73
N PHE A 393 -21.80 5.02 -16.82
CA PHE A 393 -20.53 5.22 -17.58
C PHE A 393 -19.72 6.55 -17.37
N GLY A 394 -20.13 7.46 -16.50
CA GLY A 394 -19.71 8.86 -16.44
C GLY A 394 -18.63 9.18 -15.41
N VAL A 395 -17.64 8.29 -15.24
CA VAL A 395 -16.36 8.69 -14.63
C VAL A 395 -15.44 9.35 -15.66
N TRP A 396 -15.76 9.19 -16.95
CA TRP A 396 -14.96 9.63 -18.10
C TRP A 396 -15.79 10.36 -19.16
N ASP A 397 -16.97 10.87 -18.77
CA ASP A 397 -17.84 11.66 -19.65
C ASP A 397 -17.63 13.15 -19.34
N ASP A 398 -16.93 13.83 -20.25
CA ASP A 398 -16.48 15.22 -20.10
C ASP A 398 -17.66 16.22 -20.01
N ALA A 399 -18.86 15.85 -20.49
CA ALA A 399 -19.98 16.77 -20.68
C ALA A 399 -20.70 17.25 -19.39
N LEU A 400 -20.41 16.65 -18.22
CA LEU A 400 -21.11 16.94 -16.96
C LEU A 400 -20.36 17.91 -16.02
N TYR A 401 -19.12 18.30 -16.34
CA TYR A 401 -18.24 18.99 -15.39
C TYR A 401 -17.65 20.33 -15.84
N ASP A 402 -17.91 20.80 -17.06
CA ASP A 402 -17.44 22.11 -17.55
C ASP A 402 -17.85 23.28 -16.64
N GLY A 403 -18.89 23.12 -15.80
CA GLY A 403 -19.34 24.16 -14.86
C GLY A 403 -18.60 24.24 -13.52
N TRP A 404 -17.72 23.29 -13.16
CA TRP A 404 -17.04 23.28 -11.84
C TRP A 404 -15.53 23.56 -11.93
N THR A 405 -14.88 23.15 -13.03
CA THR A 405 -13.44 23.36 -13.29
C THR A 405 -13.06 24.82 -13.54
N GLU A 406 -14.01 25.65 -13.99
CA GLU A 406 -13.77 27.09 -14.20
C GLU A 406 -13.44 27.85 -12.90
N SER A 407 -13.82 27.33 -11.73
CA SER A 407 -13.48 27.95 -10.43
C SER A 407 -12.15 27.48 -9.83
N TRP A 408 -11.56 26.40 -10.36
CA TRP A 408 -10.42 25.70 -9.75
C TRP A 408 -9.09 25.91 -10.49
N ASN A 409 -9.12 26.31 -11.77
CA ASN A 409 -7.90 26.55 -12.55
C ASN A 409 -7.10 27.77 -12.10
N ASP A 410 -7.73 28.73 -11.41
CA ASP A 410 -7.06 29.96 -10.98
C ASP A 410 -6.12 29.74 -9.77
N ASP A 411 -6.47 28.84 -8.83
CA ASP A 411 -5.65 28.58 -7.63
C ASP A 411 -4.51 27.57 -7.88
N TRP A 412 -4.65 26.66 -8.86
CA TRP A 412 -3.63 25.64 -9.15
C TRP A 412 -2.47 26.13 -10.03
N MET A 413 -2.70 27.16 -10.86
CA MET A 413 -1.62 27.81 -11.63
C MET A 413 -0.63 28.55 -10.72
N GLU A 414 -1.09 29.07 -9.58
CA GLU A 414 -0.24 29.77 -8.61
C GLU A 414 0.73 28.81 -7.90
N TYR A 415 0.31 27.57 -7.64
CA TYR A 415 1.17 26.54 -7.03
C TYR A 415 2.23 25.94 -7.98
N ARG A 416 2.02 25.98 -9.32
CA ARG A 416 3.10 25.67 -10.28
C ARG A 416 4.05 26.85 -10.51
N GLY A 417 3.63 28.08 -10.24
CA GLY A 417 4.43 29.30 -10.41
C GLY A 417 5.45 29.56 -9.31
N LEU A 418 5.27 29.01 -8.10
CA LEU A 418 6.17 29.21 -6.96
C LEU A 418 7.47 28.38 -7.01
N GLY A 419 7.69 27.63 -8.10
CA GLY A 419 8.91 26.84 -8.32
C GLY A 419 9.94 27.46 -9.27
N SER A 420 9.66 28.61 -9.90
CA SER A 420 10.50 29.11 -11.02
C SER A 420 11.22 30.44 -10.81
N ASP A 421 11.02 31.17 -9.71
CA ASP A 421 11.71 32.47 -9.48
C ASP A 421 12.26 32.59 -8.04
N ILE A 422 13.02 31.60 -7.58
CA ILE A 422 14.02 31.85 -6.53
C ILE A 422 15.34 32.10 -7.22
N ASP A 423 15.72 33.38 -7.33
CA ASP A 423 17.02 33.80 -7.82
C ASP A 423 18.12 33.34 -6.84
N LEU A 424 18.63 32.13 -7.09
CA LEU A 424 19.71 31.49 -6.33
C LEU A 424 21.01 32.31 -6.33
N ASN A 425 21.17 33.29 -7.23
CA ASN A 425 22.32 34.21 -7.21
C ASN A 425 22.17 35.33 -6.18
N ALA A 426 20.95 35.68 -5.75
CA ALA A 426 20.72 36.69 -4.72
C ALA A 426 21.06 36.17 -3.30
N LEU A 427 20.99 34.86 -3.08
CA LEU A 427 21.27 34.22 -1.78
C LEU A 427 22.76 33.93 -1.54
N LEU A 428 23.61 33.94 -2.58
CA LEU A 428 25.05 33.69 -2.46
C LEU A 428 25.91 34.96 -2.24
N HIS A 429 25.30 36.15 -2.25
CA HIS A 429 26.00 37.42 -1.94
C HIS A 429 25.68 37.98 -0.54
N SER A 430 24.96 37.23 0.30
CA SER A 430 24.66 37.61 1.70
C SER A 430 25.13 36.60 2.76
N LEU A 431 25.96 35.63 2.37
CA LEU A 431 26.89 34.89 3.23
C LEU A 431 28.32 35.35 2.91
#